data_AF-A0A0S8C2A3-F1
#
_entry.id   AF-A0A0S8C2A3-F1
#
_cell.length_a   1.000
_cell.length_b   1.000
_cell.length_c   1.000
_cell.angle_alpha   90.00
_cell.angle_beta   90.00
_cell.angle_gamma   90.00
#
_symmetry.space_group_name_H-M   'P 1'
#
loop_
_entity.id
_entity.type
_entity.pdbx_description
1 polymer ?
#
loop_
_entity_poly.entity_id
_entity_poly.type
_entity_poly.pdbx_seq_one_letter_code
_entity_poly.pdbx_strand_id
1 'polypeptide(L)'
;MNAVSEQSSALPIRHVVLVDASGFIFRAFHAIQILTRPDGTPVNAVYGFITMLMKLLDDMQPDHIAIIFDSARKTFRNDLAPSYKANRSEPPDELVPQFPLVREATRAFNLDCIELNGFEADDLIATYTKEALEAGADVTIVSSDKDLMQLVSDQVSMFDSLKNRRIGPEQVHEKFGVPPEKVVDVQALAGDSTDNVPGVPGIGVKTAAQLIQEYGDLDTLLARASEIKQNKRRESLIEHADKARLSRELVQLRSDVPLAIPLEQLERRQPNMELLTKFLNEQGFKSILARIQSRVQGDQGPSPTLPTQPATQRQETKEPEKKTLPIKTHYELVQTVSALQGWVNEATRRGIVAVDTETTSLDQTRAELVGISLSLEPGHACYVPVGHVAPGSTSHLDLLSHDTSASLPETPTQIPLQRALDILKPLLNDPGVLKIGHNIKYDIVVFRRYGIDVSPMDDTMLLSYVLEGGMHGHGMDELAERFLGHTTIKFKDVTGSGKSQVTFDQVPLDKALEYAAEDADVTLRLHQVLKPRLISEHMTTVYETLERHLIPVLATMEQTGIKVDVSQLRQVSQDFSRRLQDLEQEIHRLAGKTFNVGSPKQLGEVLFDHLALGE
;
A
#
# COMPACT_ATOMS: atom_id res chain seq x y z
N MET A 1 47.03 13.97 42.10
CA MET A 1 45.89 14.38 41.25
C MET A 1 46.34 14.26 39.81
N ASN A 2 46.18 13.09 39.20
CA ASN A 2 46.43 12.90 37.77
C ASN A 2 45.09 12.57 37.13
N ALA A 3 44.62 13.47 36.28
CA ALA A 3 43.48 13.27 35.41
C ALA A 3 43.83 12.14 34.43
N VAL A 4 43.06 11.05 34.48
CA VAL A 4 43.12 10.00 33.47
C VAL A 4 42.26 10.49 32.32
N SER A 5 42.92 10.72 31.19
CA SER A 5 42.33 10.96 29.89
C SER A 5 41.46 9.77 29.47
N GLU A 6 40.17 9.99 29.26
CA GLU A 6 39.31 9.05 28.53
C GLU A 6 39.77 9.01 27.06
N GLN A 7 40.46 7.93 26.69
CA GLN A 7 40.64 7.57 25.29
C GLN A 7 39.35 6.90 24.81
N SER A 8 38.59 7.59 23.97
CA SER A 8 37.47 7.03 23.22
C SER A 8 37.99 5.92 22.30
N SER A 9 37.67 4.65 22.58
CA SER A 9 38.02 3.53 21.71
C SER A 9 37.06 3.51 20.51
N ALA A 10 37.50 4.01 19.36
CA ALA A 10 36.74 3.90 18.11
C ALA A 10 36.53 2.43 17.75
N LEU A 11 35.31 2.05 17.37
CA LEU A 11 34.99 0.71 16.91
C LEU A 11 35.77 0.40 15.62
N PRO A 12 36.21 -0.86 15.40
CA PRO A 12 36.84 -1.24 14.14
C PRO A 12 35.83 -1.12 12.99
N ILE A 13 36.22 -0.42 11.92
CA ILE A 13 35.42 -0.26 10.70
C ILE A 13 35.41 -1.61 9.97
N ARG A 14 34.29 -2.35 9.99
CA ARG A 14 34.18 -3.66 9.32
C ARG A 14 33.31 -3.60 8.08
N HIS A 15 32.16 -2.94 8.17
CA HIS A 15 31.22 -2.82 7.05
C HIS A 15 30.73 -1.39 6.86
N VAL A 16 30.93 -0.86 5.65
CA VAL A 16 30.54 0.50 5.24
C VAL A 16 29.44 0.42 4.18
N VAL A 17 28.30 1.06 4.45
CA VAL A 17 27.19 1.19 3.49
C VAL A 17 27.15 2.61 2.93
N LEU A 18 27.27 2.73 1.62
CA LEU A 18 27.23 4.02 0.90
C LEU A 18 25.95 4.06 0.08
N VAL A 19 25.06 5.00 0.38
CA VAL A 19 23.75 5.10 -0.27
C VAL A 19 23.71 6.27 -1.23
N ASP A 20 23.43 5.98 -2.50
CA ASP A 20 23.06 6.99 -3.48
C ASP A 20 21.61 7.43 -3.22
N ALA A 21 21.44 8.64 -2.69
CA ALA A 21 20.12 9.16 -2.35
C ALA A 21 19.28 9.51 -3.58
N SER A 22 19.92 9.90 -4.70
CA SER A 22 19.22 10.32 -5.92
C SER A 22 18.35 9.18 -6.45
N GLY A 23 18.89 7.96 -6.50
CA GLY A 23 18.12 6.76 -6.89
C GLY A 23 16.88 6.51 -6.01
N PHE A 24 16.98 6.74 -4.69
CA PHE A 24 15.85 6.55 -3.77
C PHE A 24 14.77 7.62 -3.95
N ILE A 25 15.17 8.88 -4.12
CA ILE A 25 14.24 10.02 -4.23
C ILE A 25 13.35 9.88 -5.47
N PHE A 26 13.95 9.68 -6.65
CA PHE A 26 13.20 9.55 -7.90
C PHE A 26 12.32 8.29 -7.90
N ARG A 27 12.81 7.18 -7.34
CA ARG A 27 12.02 5.96 -7.17
C ARG A 27 10.79 6.22 -6.29
N ALA A 28 10.98 6.83 -5.13
CA ALA A 28 9.90 7.13 -4.21
C ALA A 28 8.85 8.04 -4.87
N PHE A 29 9.30 9.06 -5.61
CA PHE A 29 8.44 9.99 -6.33
C PHE A 29 7.56 9.30 -7.38
N HIS A 30 8.12 8.39 -8.18
CA HIS A 30 7.37 7.70 -9.24
C HIS A 30 6.53 6.52 -8.75
N ALA A 31 6.94 5.87 -7.65
CA ALA A 31 6.25 4.69 -7.13
C ALA A 31 5.04 5.03 -6.25
N ILE A 32 5.04 6.21 -5.61
CA ILE A 32 4.04 6.60 -4.63
C ILE A 32 3.21 7.74 -5.20
N GLN A 33 1.87 7.56 -5.19
CA GLN A 33 0.93 8.63 -5.53
C GLN A 33 1.22 9.90 -4.72
N ILE A 34 0.87 11.06 -5.27
CA ILE A 34 1.16 12.34 -4.62
C ILE A 34 0.47 12.39 -3.25
N LEU A 35 1.30 12.40 -2.21
CA LEU A 35 0.92 12.67 -0.82
C LEU A 35 1.24 14.13 -0.57
N THR A 36 0.33 14.84 0.09
CA THR A 36 0.47 16.28 0.32
C THR A 36 0.23 16.60 1.78
N ARG A 37 1.07 17.45 2.36
CA ARG A 37 0.83 18.03 3.69
C ARG A 37 -0.38 18.97 3.67
N PRO A 38 -0.95 19.31 4.84
CA PRO A 38 -2.04 20.29 4.93
C PRO A 38 -1.71 21.67 4.35
N ASP A 39 -0.43 22.06 4.33
CA ASP A 39 0.04 23.31 3.73
C ASP A 39 0.18 23.26 2.19
N GLY A 40 -0.16 22.13 1.57
CA GLY A 40 -0.07 21.93 0.12
C GLY A 40 1.30 21.44 -0.38
N THR A 41 2.28 21.23 0.52
CA THR A 41 3.61 20.72 0.11
C THR A 41 3.56 19.22 -0.19
N PRO A 42 3.98 18.77 -1.39
CA PRO A 42 4.11 17.34 -1.70
C PRO A 42 5.16 16.67 -0.81
N VAL A 43 4.90 15.44 -0.37
CA VAL A 43 5.77 14.67 0.54
C VAL A 43 5.84 13.17 0.21
N ASN A 44 5.35 12.74 -0.95
CA ASN A 44 5.39 11.33 -1.38
C ASN A 44 6.81 10.78 -1.53
N ALA A 45 7.74 11.55 -2.10
CA ALA A 45 9.13 11.14 -2.25
C ALA A 45 9.81 11.02 -0.87
N VAL A 46 9.51 11.95 0.06
CA VAL A 46 10.03 11.91 1.43
C VAL A 46 9.54 10.65 2.16
N TYR A 47 8.25 10.33 2.06
CA TYR A 47 7.66 9.14 2.68
C TYR A 47 8.30 7.85 2.16
N GLY A 48 8.43 7.73 0.84
CA GLY A 48 9.06 6.56 0.22
C GLY A 48 10.53 6.43 0.56
N PHE A 49 11.27 7.54 0.55
CA PHE A 49 12.68 7.58 0.95
C PHE A 49 12.87 7.04 2.37
N ILE A 50 12.10 7.54 3.35
CA ILE A 50 12.18 7.08 4.75
C ILE A 50 11.86 5.59 4.86
N THR A 51 10.84 5.12 4.14
CA THR A 51 10.44 3.71 4.18
C THR A 51 11.55 2.80 3.67
N MET A 52 12.20 3.18 2.57
CA MET A 52 13.33 2.44 2.00
C MET A 52 14.58 2.52 2.88
N LEU A 53 14.85 3.69 3.46
CA LEU A 53 15.97 3.89 4.39
C LEU A 53 15.82 3.02 5.65
N MET A 54 14.63 2.99 6.25
CA MET A 54 14.36 2.12 7.42
C MET A 54 14.57 0.65 7.07
N LYS A 55 14.05 0.19 5.93
CA LYS A 55 14.25 -1.18 5.48
C LYS A 55 15.74 -1.50 5.28
N LEU A 56 16.48 -0.59 4.65
CA LEU A 56 17.91 -0.74 4.42
C LEU A 56 18.68 -0.90 5.74
N LEU A 57 18.38 -0.05 6.73
CA LEU A 57 18.99 -0.09 8.05
C LEU A 57 18.67 -1.39 8.81
N ASP A 58 17.46 -1.93 8.63
CA ASP A 58 17.03 -3.18 9.24
C ASP A 58 17.74 -4.39 8.60
N ASP A 59 17.75 -4.43 7.26
CA ASP A 59 18.24 -5.57 6.49
C ASP A 59 19.77 -5.69 6.53
N MET A 60 20.49 -4.56 6.49
CA MET A 60 21.96 -4.56 6.36
C MET A 60 22.70 -4.42 7.69
N GLN A 61 22.08 -3.84 8.73
CA GLN A 61 22.73 -3.57 10.02
C GLN A 61 24.18 -3.00 9.92
N PRO A 62 24.43 -1.93 9.15
CA PRO A 62 25.79 -1.43 8.94
C PRO A 62 26.43 -0.87 10.20
N ASP A 63 27.76 -1.04 10.31
CA ASP A 63 28.58 -0.35 11.32
C ASP A 63 28.77 1.13 10.96
N HIS A 64 29.02 1.41 9.68
CA HIS A 64 29.19 2.76 9.16
C HIS A 64 28.26 2.97 7.96
N ILE A 65 27.63 4.15 7.88
CA ILE A 65 26.69 4.47 6.81
C ILE A 65 26.75 5.95 6.43
N ALA A 66 26.75 6.22 5.12
CA ALA A 66 26.62 7.55 4.56
C ALA A 66 25.49 7.62 3.53
N ILE A 67 24.70 8.70 3.61
CA ILE A 67 23.68 9.02 2.61
C ILE A 67 24.20 10.18 1.77
N ILE A 68 24.46 9.91 0.49
CA ILE A 68 25.19 10.80 -0.40
C ILE A 68 24.23 11.39 -1.42
N PHE A 69 24.20 12.72 -1.51
CA PHE A 69 23.32 13.48 -2.37
C PHE A 69 24.12 14.22 -3.45
N ASP A 70 23.49 14.41 -4.61
CA ASP A 70 23.99 15.36 -5.60
C ASP A 70 23.81 16.80 -5.10
N SER A 71 24.88 17.59 -5.23
CA SER A 71 24.96 18.98 -4.76
C SER A 71 24.65 20.01 -5.85
N ALA A 72 24.96 19.70 -7.13
CA ALA A 72 25.04 20.72 -8.17
C ALA A 72 24.59 20.23 -9.55
N ARG A 73 23.98 21.16 -10.30
CA ARG A 73 23.62 20.99 -11.72
C ARG A 73 24.84 21.13 -12.65
N LYS A 74 25.99 21.59 -12.13
CA LYS A 74 27.26 21.74 -12.85
C LYS A 74 28.42 21.16 -12.04
N THR A 75 29.19 20.29 -12.66
CA THR A 75 30.41 19.68 -12.12
C THR A 75 31.58 19.92 -13.07
N PHE A 76 32.78 19.46 -12.70
CA PHE A 76 33.96 19.52 -13.58
C PHE A 76 33.73 18.82 -14.94
N ARG A 77 32.81 17.84 -15.01
CA ARG A 77 32.42 17.17 -16.25
C ARG A 77 31.74 18.11 -17.24
N ASN A 78 30.98 19.10 -16.75
CA ASN A 78 30.34 20.10 -17.62
C ASN A 78 31.33 21.10 -18.20
N ASP A 79 32.45 21.35 -17.51
CA ASP A 79 33.55 22.18 -18.03
C ASP A 79 34.33 21.43 -19.14
N LEU A 80 34.47 20.10 -19.01
CA LEU A 80 35.07 19.23 -20.02
C LEU A 80 34.17 19.05 -21.26
N ALA A 81 32.87 18.79 -21.05
CA ALA A 81 31.89 18.58 -22.09
C ALA A 81 30.57 19.29 -21.75
N PRO A 82 30.29 20.47 -22.34
CA PRO A 82 29.05 21.22 -22.06
C PRO A 82 27.76 20.46 -22.35
N SER A 83 27.81 19.43 -23.19
CA SER A 83 26.68 18.58 -23.54
C SER A 83 26.39 17.47 -22.52
N TYR A 84 27.30 17.18 -21.58
CA TYR A 84 27.15 16.13 -20.59
C TYR A 84 25.91 16.37 -19.70
N LYS A 85 25.06 15.34 -19.58
CA LYS A 85 23.75 15.37 -18.89
C LYS A 85 22.79 16.49 -19.35
N ALA A 86 23.07 17.17 -20.46
CA ALA A 86 22.27 18.31 -20.94
C ALA A 86 20.86 17.93 -21.44
N ASN A 87 20.64 16.66 -21.73
CA ASN A 87 19.35 16.08 -22.12
C ASN A 87 18.51 15.59 -20.93
N ARG A 88 19.02 15.66 -19.69
CA ARG A 88 18.22 15.33 -18.50
C ARG A 88 17.15 16.40 -18.30
N SER A 89 15.89 15.98 -18.20
CA SER A 89 14.77 16.85 -17.88
C SER A 89 14.94 17.47 -16.50
N GLU A 90 14.45 18.70 -16.32
CA GLU A 90 14.37 19.28 -14.98
C GLU A 90 13.46 18.40 -14.09
N PRO A 91 13.77 18.27 -12.79
CA PRO A 91 12.91 17.53 -11.88
C PRO A 91 11.51 18.16 -11.87
N PRO A 92 10.43 17.36 -11.75
CA PRO A 92 9.07 17.86 -11.69
C PRO A 92 8.87 18.90 -10.58
N ASP A 93 8.01 19.89 -10.81
CA ASP A 93 7.74 20.96 -9.85
C ASP A 93 7.29 20.42 -8.48
N GLU A 94 6.60 19.28 -8.45
CA GLU A 94 6.19 18.63 -7.20
C GLU A 94 7.34 17.94 -6.44
N LEU A 95 8.44 17.61 -7.13
CA LEU A 95 9.61 16.96 -6.52
C LEU A 95 10.59 17.97 -5.93
N VAL A 96 10.75 19.13 -6.56
CA VAL A 96 11.66 20.20 -6.12
C VAL A 96 11.55 20.54 -4.62
N PRO A 97 10.35 20.77 -4.03
CA PRO A 97 10.24 21.10 -2.61
C PRO A 97 10.59 19.93 -1.67
N GLN A 98 10.70 18.70 -2.18
CA GLN A 98 10.97 17.51 -1.38
C GLN A 98 12.47 17.27 -1.16
N PHE A 99 13.35 17.81 -2.02
CA PHE A 99 14.80 17.63 -1.87
C PHE A 99 15.37 18.12 -0.52
N PRO A 100 14.98 19.30 0.02
CA PRO A 100 15.41 19.70 1.35
C PRO A 100 14.84 18.80 2.45
N LEU A 101 13.58 18.38 2.33
CA LEU A 101 12.90 17.53 3.31
C LEU A 101 13.53 16.15 3.42
N VAL A 102 14.03 15.58 2.32
CA VAL A 102 14.77 14.31 2.35
C VAL A 102 16.10 14.47 3.10
N ARG A 103 16.82 15.57 2.92
CA ARG A 103 18.04 15.86 3.69
C ARG A 103 17.75 16.02 5.18
N GLU A 104 16.65 16.71 5.52
CA GLU A 104 16.18 16.81 6.90
C GLU A 104 15.81 15.44 7.48
N ALA A 105 15.15 14.58 6.69
CA ALA A 105 14.84 13.21 7.09
C ALA A 105 16.12 12.43 7.44
N THR A 106 17.13 12.47 6.57
CA THR A 106 18.44 11.83 6.83
C THR A 106 19.04 12.28 8.16
N ARG A 107 19.06 13.60 8.42
CA ARG A 107 19.57 14.15 9.68
C ARG A 107 18.71 13.75 10.88
N ALA A 108 17.40 13.68 10.72
CA ALA A 108 16.48 13.24 11.78
C ALA A 108 16.70 11.77 12.17
N PHE A 109 17.12 10.92 11.23
CA PHE A 109 17.57 9.55 11.50
C PHE A 109 18.98 9.48 12.11
N ASN A 110 19.62 10.62 12.38
CA ASN A 110 20.98 10.74 12.89
C ASN A 110 22.04 10.10 11.97
N LEU A 111 21.81 10.22 10.66
CA LEU A 111 22.72 9.76 9.61
C LEU A 111 23.43 10.94 8.96
N ASP A 112 24.64 10.69 8.46
CA ASP A 112 25.42 11.70 7.77
C ASP A 112 24.88 11.95 6.36
N CYS A 113 24.43 13.19 6.15
CA CYS A 113 23.96 13.71 4.87
C CYS A 113 25.14 14.39 4.16
N ILE A 114 25.68 13.73 3.14
CA ILE A 114 26.92 14.16 2.48
C ILE A 114 26.62 14.70 1.09
N GLU A 115 27.09 15.91 0.81
CA GLU A 115 27.04 16.52 -0.51
C GLU A 115 28.20 17.53 -0.63
N LEU A 116 28.79 17.66 -1.82
CA LEU A 116 29.89 18.59 -2.04
C LEU A 116 29.76 19.28 -3.40
N ASN A 117 29.70 20.61 -3.39
CA ASN A 117 29.59 21.41 -4.61
C ASN A 117 30.75 21.13 -5.58
N GLY A 118 30.44 20.92 -6.85
CA GLY A 118 31.41 20.68 -7.93
C GLY A 118 31.70 19.21 -8.22
N PHE A 119 31.23 18.30 -7.36
CA PHE A 119 31.36 16.84 -7.51
C PHE A 119 29.99 16.17 -7.53
N GLU A 120 29.89 15.02 -8.20
CA GLU A 120 28.68 14.20 -8.22
C GLU A 120 28.68 13.24 -7.01
N ALA A 121 27.50 12.72 -6.66
CA ALA A 121 27.37 11.71 -5.61
C ALA A 121 28.29 10.49 -5.87
N ASP A 122 28.44 10.10 -7.13
CA ASP A 122 29.26 8.95 -7.54
C ASP A 122 30.75 9.13 -7.25
N ASP A 123 31.27 10.36 -7.35
CA ASP A 123 32.68 10.67 -7.04
C ASP A 123 32.94 10.62 -5.52
N LEU A 124 31.96 11.05 -4.72
CA LEU A 124 32.01 10.91 -3.27
C LEU A 124 31.97 9.42 -2.87
N ILE A 125 31.08 8.62 -3.47
CA ILE A 125 30.98 7.18 -3.24
C ILE A 125 32.30 6.48 -3.59
N ALA A 126 32.90 6.82 -4.74
CA ALA A 126 34.18 6.26 -5.17
C ALA A 126 35.32 6.60 -4.18
N THR A 127 35.35 7.81 -3.66
CA THR A 127 36.35 8.25 -2.68
C THR A 127 36.17 7.52 -1.34
N TYR A 128 34.94 7.46 -0.79
CA TYR A 128 34.68 6.71 0.46
C TYR A 128 34.96 5.22 0.32
N THR A 129 34.66 4.64 -0.84
CA THR A 129 34.93 3.22 -1.12
C THR A 129 36.44 2.95 -1.05
N LYS A 130 37.25 3.84 -1.64
CA LYS A 130 38.71 3.73 -1.57
C LYS A 130 39.21 3.83 -0.12
N GLU A 131 38.77 4.82 0.65
CA GLU A 131 39.18 4.96 2.06
C GLU A 131 38.75 3.75 2.90
N ALA A 132 37.56 3.21 2.67
CA ALA A 132 37.07 2.03 3.38
C ALA A 132 37.90 0.77 3.07
N LEU A 133 38.30 0.57 1.82
CA LEU A 133 39.19 -0.53 1.44
C LEU A 133 40.59 -0.37 2.04
N GLU A 134 41.13 0.85 2.09
CA GLU A 134 42.40 1.15 2.75
C GLU A 134 42.34 0.89 4.27
N ALA A 135 41.17 1.08 4.88
CA ALA A 135 40.87 0.71 6.26
C ALA A 135 40.59 -0.79 6.47
N GLY A 136 40.50 -1.58 5.39
CA GLY A 136 40.24 -3.03 5.43
C GLY A 136 38.78 -3.41 5.66
N ALA A 137 37.83 -2.51 5.37
CA ALA A 137 36.40 -2.73 5.53
C ALA A 137 35.75 -3.26 4.25
N ASP A 138 34.70 -4.07 4.41
CA ASP A 138 33.80 -4.44 3.31
C ASP A 138 32.87 -3.27 2.97
N VAL A 139 32.60 -3.06 1.69
CA VAL A 139 31.77 -1.95 1.21
C VAL A 139 30.52 -2.47 0.50
N THR A 140 29.37 -1.88 0.82
CA THR A 140 28.13 -2.08 0.08
C THR A 140 27.61 -0.76 -0.45
N ILE A 141 27.63 -0.62 -1.78
CA ILE A 141 27.11 0.55 -2.49
C ILE A 141 25.65 0.29 -2.85
N VAL A 142 24.75 1.12 -2.35
CA VAL A 142 23.30 1.00 -2.60
C VAL A 142 22.94 1.97 -3.71
N SER A 143 22.97 1.49 -4.95
CA SER A 143 22.57 2.24 -6.15
C SER A 143 22.19 1.29 -7.29
N SER A 144 21.45 1.81 -8.26
CA SER A 144 21.17 1.17 -9.54
C SER A 144 22.02 1.74 -10.69
N ASP A 145 22.82 2.78 -10.43
CA ASP A 145 23.67 3.39 -11.44
C ASP A 145 24.72 2.38 -11.92
N LYS A 146 24.86 2.26 -13.24
CA LYS A 146 25.81 1.34 -13.84
C LYS A 146 27.25 1.86 -13.75
N ASP A 147 27.45 3.16 -13.58
CA ASP A 147 28.78 3.75 -13.58
C ASP A 147 29.55 3.36 -12.32
N LEU A 148 28.85 3.20 -11.19
CA LEU A 148 29.40 2.68 -9.94
C LEU A 148 29.85 1.21 -10.02
N MET A 149 29.46 0.46 -11.06
CA MET A 149 29.93 -0.92 -11.26
C MET A 149 31.44 -1.00 -11.50
N GLN A 150 32.11 0.10 -11.84
CA GLN A 150 33.57 0.18 -11.93
C GLN A 150 34.28 0.03 -10.58
N LEU A 151 33.56 0.20 -9.46
CA LEU A 151 34.09 0.11 -8.10
C LEU A 151 33.98 -1.31 -7.51
N VAL A 152 33.21 -2.20 -8.14
CA VAL A 152 32.93 -3.56 -7.63
C VAL A 152 34.22 -4.38 -7.58
N SER A 153 34.41 -5.13 -6.50
CA SER A 153 35.55 -6.02 -6.29
C SER A 153 35.16 -7.15 -5.32
N ASP A 154 36.13 -7.93 -4.84
CA ASP A 154 35.84 -8.98 -3.84
C ASP A 154 35.33 -8.42 -2.51
N GLN A 155 35.76 -7.19 -2.14
CA GLN A 155 35.35 -6.49 -0.92
C GLN A 155 34.28 -5.41 -1.16
N VAL A 156 33.98 -5.08 -2.42
CA VAL A 156 32.97 -4.07 -2.78
C VAL A 156 31.85 -4.72 -3.55
N SER A 157 30.64 -4.68 -3.00
CA SER A 157 29.44 -5.13 -3.70
C SER A 157 28.44 -4.02 -3.86
N MET A 158 27.65 -4.09 -4.93
CA MET A 158 26.53 -3.18 -5.15
C MET A 158 25.21 -3.85 -4.81
N PHE A 159 24.23 -3.09 -4.33
CA PHE A 159 22.87 -3.55 -4.09
C PHE A 159 21.87 -2.67 -4.85
N ASP A 160 21.30 -3.24 -5.92
CA ASP A 160 20.21 -2.62 -6.67
C ASP A 160 18.91 -2.82 -5.90
N SER A 161 18.51 -1.79 -5.16
CA SER A 161 17.28 -1.80 -4.37
C SER A 161 16.01 -1.88 -5.23
N LEU A 162 16.05 -1.53 -6.52
CA LEU A 162 14.91 -1.63 -7.44
C LEU A 162 14.61 -3.09 -7.78
N LYS A 163 15.66 -3.83 -8.11
CA LYS A 163 15.57 -5.25 -8.51
C LYS A 163 15.73 -6.20 -7.34
N ASN A 164 15.99 -5.67 -6.14
CA ASN A 164 16.33 -6.45 -4.96
C ASN A 164 17.47 -7.44 -5.25
N ARG A 165 18.52 -6.95 -5.95
CA ARG A 165 19.59 -7.78 -6.52
C ARG A 165 20.95 -7.29 -6.06
N ARG A 166 21.77 -8.20 -5.53
CA ARG A 166 23.18 -7.96 -5.26
C ARG A 166 23.98 -8.09 -6.57
N ILE A 167 24.93 -7.19 -6.77
CA ILE A 167 25.79 -7.08 -7.93
C ILE A 167 27.22 -7.21 -7.44
N GLY A 168 27.85 -8.34 -7.75
CA GLY A 168 29.29 -8.56 -7.63
C GLY A 168 29.96 -8.67 -9.00
N PRO A 169 31.24 -9.08 -9.05
CA PRO A 169 32.03 -9.13 -10.29
C PRO A 169 31.38 -9.94 -11.42
N GLU A 170 30.69 -11.04 -11.09
CA GLU A 170 29.97 -11.86 -12.08
C GLU A 170 28.83 -11.10 -12.75
N GLN A 171 28.06 -10.32 -11.99
CA GLN A 171 26.94 -9.55 -12.53
C GLN A 171 27.42 -8.35 -13.35
N VAL A 172 28.59 -7.79 -13.01
CA VAL A 172 29.27 -6.81 -13.85
C VAL A 172 29.67 -7.44 -15.19
N HIS A 173 30.27 -8.64 -15.15
CA HIS A 173 30.62 -9.38 -16.36
C HIS A 173 29.40 -9.75 -17.20
N GLU A 174 28.28 -10.15 -16.60
CA GLU A 174 27.02 -10.41 -17.32
C GLU A 174 26.55 -9.18 -18.11
N LYS A 175 26.66 -7.98 -17.51
CA LYS A 175 26.15 -6.74 -18.10
C LYS A 175 27.10 -6.13 -19.13
N PHE A 176 28.40 -6.09 -18.83
CA PHE A 176 29.40 -5.41 -19.66
C PHE A 176 30.29 -6.36 -20.47
N GLY A 177 30.25 -7.67 -20.20
CA GLY A 177 31.14 -8.65 -20.82
C GLY A 177 32.59 -8.56 -20.35
N VAL A 178 32.91 -7.75 -19.35
CA VAL A 178 34.27 -7.52 -18.84
C VAL A 178 34.25 -7.43 -17.32
N PRO A 179 35.38 -7.67 -16.63
CA PRO A 179 35.46 -7.45 -15.19
C PRO A 179 35.40 -5.94 -14.82
N PRO A 180 35.11 -5.59 -13.56
CA PRO A 180 34.93 -4.20 -13.09
C PRO A 180 36.02 -3.21 -13.52
N GLU A 181 37.29 -3.61 -13.46
CA GLU A 181 38.45 -2.79 -13.82
C GLU A 181 38.52 -2.39 -15.30
N LYS A 182 37.67 -2.97 -16.16
CA LYS A 182 37.56 -2.66 -17.60
C LYS A 182 36.24 -1.99 -17.99
N VAL A 183 35.34 -1.76 -17.03
CA VAL A 183 34.02 -1.15 -17.28
C VAL A 183 34.18 0.25 -17.89
N VAL A 184 35.09 1.05 -17.37
CA VAL A 184 35.37 2.42 -17.84
C VAL A 184 35.78 2.42 -19.33
N ASP A 185 36.69 1.53 -19.72
CA ASP A 185 37.14 1.41 -21.11
C ASP A 185 36.00 0.99 -22.06
N VAL A 186 35.13 0.08 -21.60
CA VAL A 186 33.95 -0.35 -22.37
C VAL A 186 32.95 0.79 -22.53
N GLN A 187 32.69 1.55 -21.47
CA GLN A 187 31.78 2.71 -21.50
C GLN A 187 32.34 3.84 -22.36
N ALA A 188 33.65 4.08 -22.32
CA ALA A 188 34.32 5.07 -23.16
C ALA A 188 34.12 4.81 -24.67
N LEU A 189 34.06 3.54 -25.06
CA LEU A 189 33.78 3.13 -26.44
C LEU A 189 32.28 3.11 -26.76
N ALA A 190 31.47 2.57 -25.86
CA ALA A 190 30.04 2.38 -26.09
C ALA A 190 29.23 3.69 -26.02
N GLY A 191 29.71 4.65 -25.24
CA GLY A 191 28.98 5.85 -24.87
C GLY A 191 27.79 5.56 -23.96
N ASP A 192 27.07 6.63 -23.61
CA ASP A 192 25.83 6.57 -22.85
C ASP A 192 24.89 7.68 -23.30
N SER A 193 23.78 7.31 -23.93
CA SER A 193 22.76 8.26 -24.34
C SER A 193 22.04 8.93 -23.18
N THR A 194 21.99 8.30 -22.00
CA THR A 194 21.29 8.83 -20.82
C THR A 194 21.99 10.08 -20.30
N ASP A 195 23.32 10.02 -20.25
CA ASP A 195 24.19 11.11 -19.77
C ASP A 195 24.86 11.89 -20.88
N ASN A 196 24.45 11.62 -22.13
CA ASN A 196 24.99 12.24 -23.34
C ASN A 196 26.51 12.09 -23.46
N VAL A 197 27.03 10.93 -23.06
CA VAL A 197 28.41 10.50 -23.27
C VAL A 197 28.53 9.97 -24.71
N PRO A 198 29.40 10.56 -25.55
CA PRO A 198 29.33 10.37 -26.99
C PRO A 198 29.77 8.97 -27.48
N GLY A 199 30.80 8.38 -26.86
CA GLY A 199 31.37 7.12 -27.30
C GLY A 199 31.91 7.13 -28.74
N VAL A 200 32.05 5.93 -29.31
CA VAL A 200 32.46 5.70 -30.70
C VAL A 200 31.26 5.19 -31.52
N PRO A 201 30.80 5.95 -32.53
CA PRO A 201 29.71 5.53 -33.41
C PRO A 201 29.84 4.11 -33.95
N GLY A 202 28.78 3.32 -33.79
CA GLY A 202 28.71 1.95 -34.27
C GLY A 202 29.39 0.91 -33.37
N ILE A 203 29.90 1.31 -32.21
CA ILE A 203 30.44 0.40 -31.19
C ILE A 203 29.50 0.40 -29.98
N GLY A 204 28.77 -0.70 -29.78
CA GLY A 204 27.99 -0.91 -28.56
C GLY A 204 28.74 -1.74 -27.52
N VAL A 205 28.17 -1.88 -26.32
CA VAL A 205 28.77 -2.58 -25.15
C VAL A 205 29.39 -3.93 -25.53
N LYS A 206 28.68 -4.79 -26.25
CA LYS A 206 29.20 -6.12 -26.66
C LYS A 206 30.44 -6.04 -27.55
N THR A 207 30.48 -5.07 -28.48
CA THR A 207 31.63 -4.90 -29.37
C THR A 207 32.79 -4.24 -28.64
N ALA A 208 32.52 -3.26 -27.79
CA ALA A 208 33.51 -2.65 -26.92
C ALA A 208 34.17 -3.70 -26.01
N ALA A 209 33.38 -4.55 -25.36
CA ALA A 209 33.86 -5.65 -24.51
C ALA A 209 34.82 -6.59 -25.25
N GLN A 210 34.44 -7.01 -26.47
CA GLN A 210 35.29 -7.87 -27.30
C GLN A 210 36.63 -7.19 -27.62
N LEU A 211 36.60 -5.91 -27.99
CA LEU A 211 37.81 -5.15 -28.34
C LEU A 211 38.72 -4.94 -27.13
N ILE A 212 38.15 -4.62 -25.96
CA ILE A 212 38.93 -4.43 -24.73
C ILE A 212 39.52 -5.76 -24.24
N GLN A 213 38.82 -6.88 -24.38
CA GLN A 213 39.40 -8.19 -24.07
C GLN A 213 40.56 -8.56 -25.01
N GLU A 214 40.45 -8.23 -26.29
CA GLU A 214 41.48 -8.57 -27.30
C GLU A 214 42.72 -7.67 -27.19
N TYR A 215 42.54 -6.37 -26.95
CA TYR A 215 43.61 -5.37 -26.97
C TYR A 215 44.07 -4.93 -25.57
N GLY A 216 43.38 -5.34 -24.51
CA GLY A 216 43.73 -5.07 -23.11
C GLY A 216 43.06 -3.81 -22.55
N ASP A 217 43.30 -2.65 -23.14
CA ASP A 217 42.80 -1.34 -22.66
C ASP A 217 42.50 -0.37 -23.81
N LEU A 218 41.86 0.75 -23.49
CA LEU A 218 41.46 1.75 -24.49
C LEU A 218 42.66 2.34 -25.25
N ASP A 219 43.76 2.67 -24.57
CA ASP A 219 44.91 3.33 -25.19
C ASP A 219 45.63 2.39 -26.17
N THR A 220 45.81 1.13 -25.78
CA THR A 220 46.39 0.08 -26.61
C THR A 220 45.50 -0.22 -27.82
N LEU A 221 44.18 -0.29 -27.61
CA LEU A 221 43.21 -0.45 -28.69
C LEU A 221 43.30 0.69 -29.71
N LEU A 222 43.32 1.95 -29.24
CA LEU A 222 43.39 3.12 -30.13
C LEU A 222 44.74 3.19 -30.87
N ALA A 223 45.86 2.86 -30.20
CA ALA A 223 47.18 2.82 -30.82
C ALA A 223 47.30 1.73 -31.89
N ARG A 224 46.62 0.60 -31.71
CA ARG A 224 46.64 -0.55 -32.63
C ARG A 224 45.38 -0.69 -33.47
N ALA A 225 44.55 0.36 -33.53
CA ALA A 225 43.28 0.33 -34.26
C ALA A 225 43.45 -0.04 -35.74
N SER A 226 44.61 0.27 -36.34
CA SER A 226 44.94 -0.08 -37.72
C SER A 226 44.96 -1.59 -38.01
N GLU A 227 45.18 -2.42 -36.99
CA GLU A 227 45.24 -3.89 -37.11
C GLU A 227 43.85 -4.55 -37.20
N ILE A 228 42.78 -3.81 -36.92
CA ILE A 228 41.41 -4.34 -36.91
C ILE A 228 40.96 -4.68 -38.33
N LYS A 229 40.56 -5.95 -38.53
CA LYS A 229 40.18 -6.50 -39.85
C LYS A 229 38.91 -5.86 -40.44
N GLN A 230 37.95 -5.43 -39.61
CA GLN A 230 36.72 -4.82 -40.11
C GLN A 230 36.92 -3.34 -40.44
N ASN A 231 36.97 -3.01 -41.74
CA ASN A 231 37.24 -1.65 -42.24
C ASN A 231 36.40 -0.55 -41.56
N LYS A 232 35.06 -0.71 -41.50
CA LYS A 232 34.17 0.30 -40.88
C LYS A 232 34.45 0.55 -39.39
N ARG A 233 34.82 -0.49 -38.64
CA ARG A 233 35.12 -0.37 -37.19
C ARG A 233 36.45 0.33 -36.98
N ARG A 234 37.46 -0.06 -37.76
CA ARG A 234 38.78 0.58 -37.76
C ARG A 234 38.68 2.07 -38.07
N GLU A 235 37.96 2.43 -39.14
CA GLU A 235 37.78 3.82 -39.53
C GLU A 235 37.09 4.64 -38.43
N SER A 236 36.00 4.11 -37.84
CA SER A 236 35.29 4.77 -36.73
C SER A 236 36.16 4.98 -35.50
N LEU A 237 36.96 3.97 -35.11
CA LEU A 237 37.90 4.08 -33.97
C LEU A 237 39.00 5.12 -34.19
N ILE A 238 39.52 5.21 -35.41
CA ILE A 238 40.56 6.18 -35.76
C ILE A 238 39.97 7.60 -35.81
N GLU A 239 38.81 7.77 -36.44
CA GLU A 239 38.14 9.07 -36.60
C GLU A 239 37.63 9.62 -35.26
N HIS A 240 37.20 8.76 -34.35
CA HIS A 240 36.60 9.16 -33.08
C HIS A 240 37.45 8.82 -31.85
N ALA A 241 38.76 8.62 -32.03
CA ALA A 241 39.71 8.32 -30.95
C ALA A 241 39.65 9.37 -29.82
N ASP A 242 39.59 10.66 -30.16
CA ASP A 242 39.54 11.74 -29.16
C ASP A 242 38.20 11.79 -28.43
N LYS A 243 37.10 11.42 -29.09
CA LYS A 243 35.80 11.28 -28.43
C LYS A 243 35.77 10.11 -27.45
N ALA A 244 36.45 9.01 -27.77
CA ALA A 244 36.59 7.89 -26.85
C ALA A 244 37.41 8.27 -25.61
N ARG A 245 38.52 9.00 -25.79
CA ARG A 245 39.33 9.53 -24.68
C ARG A 245 38.53 10.49 -23.79
N LEU A 246 37.81 11.43 -24.39
CA LEU A 246 36.92 12.34 -23.66
C LEU A 246 35.83 11.55 -22.92
N SER A 247 35.22 10.55 -23.56
CA SER A 247 34.21 9.70 -22.93
C SER A 247 34.77 8.96 -21.72
N ARG A 248 36.02 8.47 -21.78
CA ARG A 248 36.72 7.87 -20.64
C ARG A 248 36.83 8.84 -19.47
N GLU A 249 37.26 10.07 -19.72
CA GLU A 249 37.35 11.09 -18.67
C GLU A 249 35.99 11.43 -18.05
N LEU A 250 34.91 11.41 -18.83
CA LEU A 250 33.56 11.67 -18.35
C LEU A 250 33.01 10.52 -17.49
N VAL A 251 33.27 9.26 -17.84
CA VAL A 251 32.74 8.10 -17.08
C VAL A 251 33.63 7.64 -15.92
N GLN A 252 34.90 8.05 -15.92
CA GLN A 252 35.83 7.75 -14.83
C GLN A 252 35.40 8.51 -13.56
N LEU A 253 35.18 7.77 -12.47
CA LEU A 253 34.88 8.37 -11.17
C LEU A 253 36.17 8.86 -10.51
N ARG A 254 36.09 10.02 -9.86
CA ARG A 254 37.17 10.57 -9.02
C ARG A 254 37.14 9.88 -7.66
N SER A 255 38.31 9.44 -7.18
CA SER A 255 38.49 8.80 -5.87
C SER A 255 39.41 9.60 -4.94
N ASP A 256 39.52 10.90 -5.20
CA ASP A 256 40.37 11.86 -4.50
C ASP A 256 39.60 13.15 -4.13
N VAL A 257 38.28 13.03 -3.97
CA VAL A 257 37.43 14.16 -3.59
C VAL A 257 37.73 14.57 -2.14
N PRO A 258 37.87 15.86 -1.83
CA PRO A 258 38.10 16.30 -0.45
C PRO A 258 36.84 16.06 0.39
N LEU A 259 36.84 14.97 1.17
CA LEU A 259 35.70 14.57 1.98
C LEU A 259 35.49 15.52 3.15
N ALA A 260 34.27 16.03 3.30
CA ALA A 260 33.91 16.93 4.40
C ALA A 260 33.82 16.22 5.75
N ILE A 261 33.46 14.93 5.72
CA ILE A 261 33.31 14.07 6.89
C ILE A 261 34.24 12.85 6.70
N PRO A 262 35.23 12.63 7.57
CA PRO A 262 36.10 11.46 7.51
C PRO A 262 35.32 10.15 7.69
N LEU A 263 35.81 9.06 7.09
CA LEU A 263 35.19 7.73 7.17
C LEU A 263 34.91 7.30 8.62
N GLU A 264 35.81 7.59 9.56
CA GLU A 264 35.70 7.20 10.97
C GLU A 264 34.53 7.87 11.70
N GLN A 265 33.98 8.97 11.14
CA GLN A 265 32.86 9.70 11.73
C GLN A 265 31.50 9.23 11.19
N LEU A 266 31.49 8.29 10.23
CA LEU A 266 30.28 7.74 9.62
C LEU A 266 29.66 6.58 10.42
N GLU A 267 30.01 6.45 11.70
CA GLU A 267 29.46 5.42 12.58
C GLU A 267 27.93 5.51 12.61
N ARG A 268 27.25 4.37 12.51
CA ARG A 268 25.80 4.29 12.63
C ARG A 268 25.39 4.66 14.05
N ARG A 269 24.84 5.87 14.19
CA ARG A 269 24.31 6.37 15.46
C ARG A 269 22.84 5.98 15.63
N GLN A 270 22.41 5.84 16.88
CA GLN A 270 20.98 5.68 17.16
C GLN A 270 20.23 6.97 16.80
N PRO A 271 19.02 6.87 16.22
CA PRO A 271 18.22 8.06 15.92
C PRO A 271 17.91 8.88 17.16
N ASN A 272 17.99 10.21 17.05
CA ASN A 272 17.49 11.08 18.10
C ASN A 272 15.96 11.06 18.07
N MET A 273 15.35 10.36 19.01
CA MET A 273 13.91 10.13 19.05
C MET A 273 13.09 11.42 19.15
N GLU A 274 13.61 12.47 19.79
CA GLU A 274 12.93 13.77 19.88
C GLU A 274 12.91 14.46 18.52
N LEU A 275 14.06 14.55 17.85
CA LEU A 275 14.17 15.15 16.52
C LEU A 275 13.40 14.36 15.47
N LEU A 276 13.49 13.03 15.52
CA LEU A 276 12.78 12.13 14.60
C LEU A 276 11.27 12.23 14.78
N THR A 277 10.78 12.21 16.02
CA THR A 277 9.34 12.35 16.29
C THR A 277 8.83 13.71 15.86
N LYS A 278 9.59 14.77 16.13
CA LYS A 278 9.25 16.13 15.69
C LYS A 278 9.12 16.19 14.17
N PHE A 279 10.15 15.73 13.45
CA PHE A 279 10.16 15.72 11.99
C PHE A 279 8.98 14.91 11.41
N LEU A 280 8.76 13.67 11.88
CA LEU A 280 7.68 12.82 11.36
C LEU A 280 6.29 13.43 11.61
N ASN A 281 6.08 14.11 12.73
CA ASN A 281 4.83 14.83 13.00
C ASN A 281 4.66 16.04 12.07
N GLU A 282 5.71 16.83 11.84
CA GLU A 282 5.69 17.96 10.92
C GLU A 282 5.38 17.53 9.47
N GLN A 283 5.83 16.34 9.06
CA GLN A 283 5.53 15.77 7.75
C GLN A 283 4.18 15.03 7.67
N GLY A 284 3.48 14.82 8.79
CA GLY A 284 2.20 14.08 8.83
C GLY A 284 2.33 12.55 8.78
N PHE A 285 3.51 11.99 9.05
CA PHE A 285 3.81 10.55 8.90
C PHE A 285 3.48 9.72 10.15
N LYS A 286 2.21 9.74 10.58
CA LYS A 286 1.79 9.07 11.82
C LYS A 286 1.95 7.55 11.80
N SER A 287 1.76 6.89 10.66
CA SER A 287 1.96 5.43 10.52
C SER A 287 3.42 5.01 10.73
N ILE A 288 4.37 5.79 10.17
CA ILE A 288 5.81 5.57 10.36
C ILE A 288 6.17 5.80 11.82
N LEU A 289 5.64 6.86 12.45
CA LEU A 289 5.87 7.15 13.85
C LEU A 289 5.39 6.01 14.76
N ALA A 290 4.18 5.50 14.55
CA ALA A 290 3.63 4.38 15.31
C ALA A 290 4.51 3.12 15.19
N ARG A 291 4.99 2.81 13.98
CA ARG A 291 5.90 1.68 13.72
C ARG A 291 7.25 1.80 14.42
N ILE A 292 7.80 3.02 14.49
CA ILE A 292 9.07 3.26 15.20
C ILE A 292 8.85 3.14 16.71
N GLN A 293 7.74 3.68 17.23
CA GLN A 293 7.40 3.59 18.65
C GLN A 293 7.17 2.14 19.11
N SER A 294 6.51 1.30 18.30
CA SER A 294 6.30 -0.12 18.64
C SER A 294 7.62 -0.90 18.70
N ARG A 295 8.58 -0.61 17.80
CA ARG A 295 9.92 -1.22 17.83
C ARG A 295 10.72 -0.84 19.06
N VAL A 296 10.63 0.41 19.51
CA VAL A 296 11.30 0.88 20.74
C VAL A 296 10.71 0.23 21.99
N GLN A 297 9.41 -0.11 21.97
CA GLN A 297 8.72 -0.79 23.07
C GLN A 297 8.88 -2.32 23.08
N GLY A 298 9.65 -2.89 22.13
CA GLY A 298 10.00 -4.31 22.11
C GLY A 298 8.97 -5.24 21.48
N ASP A 299 7.98 -4.71 20.74
CA ASP A 299 6.96 -5.53 20.07
C ASP A 299 7.37 -5.77 18.59
N GLN A 300 7.53 -7.05 18.22
CA GLN A 300 7.96 -7.50 16.89
C GLN A 300 6.81 -7.34 15.87
N GLY A 301 6.69 -6.15 15.28
CA GLY A 301 5.85 -5.91 14.10
C GLY A 301 6.46 -6.50 12.81
N PRO A 302 5.65 -6.78 11.77
CA PRO A 302 6.09 -7.52 10.59
C PRO A 302 7.15 -6.78 9.73
N SER A 303 8.01 -7.57 9.09
CA SER A 303 9.11 -7.16 8.19
C SER A 303 8.65 -6.43 6.92
N PRO A 304 9.53 -5.64 6.28
CA PRO A 304 9.16 -4.70 5.23
C PRO A 304 9.05 -5.35 3.83
N THR A 305 7.83 -5.63 3.39
CA THR A 305 7.49 -5.60 1.95
C THR A 305 7.14 -4.17 1.56
N LEU A 306 7.50 -3.76 0.34
CA LEU A 306 7.00 -2.51 -0.26
C LEU A 306 5.47 -2.54 -0.16
N PRO A 307 4.83 -1.60 0.56
CA PRO A 307 3.39 -1.52 0.59
C PRO A 307 2.94 -1.12 -0.81
N THR A 308 2.13 -1.96 -1.46
CA THR A 308 1.22 -1.47 -2.48
C THR A 308 0.24 -0.56 -1.73
N GLN A 309 0.37 0.74 -1.98
CA GLN A 309 -0.44 1.85 -1.47
C GLN A 309 -0.20 2.21 0.01
N PRO A 310 0.34 3.41 0.30
CA PRO A 310 0.08 4.07 1.57
C PRO A 310 -1.32 4.68 1.53
N ALA A 311 -2.10 4.38 2.56
CA ALA A 311 -3.31 5.12 2.90
C ALA A 311 -2.99 6.61 3.02
N THR A 312 -3.68 7.43 2.22
CA THR A 312 -3.51 8.88 2.14
C THR A 312 -4.07 9.55 3.39
N GLN A 313 -3.45 9.43 4.57
CA GLN A 313 -3.92 10.15 5.74
C GLN A 313 -3.66 11.66 5.60
N ARG A 314 -4.65 12.39 5.09
CA ARG A 314 -4.84 13.79 5.45
C ARG A 314 -5.22 13.81 6.93
N GLN A 315 -4.49 14.60 7.72
CA GLN A 315 -4.93 14.93 9.06
C GLN A 315 -5.63 16.26 9.08
N GLU A 316 -6.90 16.16 9.46
CA GLU A 316 -7.45 16.94 10.57
C GLU A 316 -6.89 18.36 10.58
N THR A 317 -7.52 19.21 9.77
CA THR A 317 -7.92 20.49 10.32
C THR A 317 -8.41 20.22 11.74
N LYS A 318 -7.73 20.83 12.73
CA LYS A 318 -8.29 21.03 14.07
C LYS A 318 -9.57 21.85 13.92
N GLU A 319 -10.63 21.22 13.42
CA GLU A 319 -11.96 21.59 13.80
C GLU A 319 -12.15 21.11 15.24
N PRO A 320 -12.83 21.91 16.07
CA PRO A 320 -12.92 21.63 17.50
C PRO A 320 -13.46 20.20 17.68
N GLU A 321 -12.86 19.43 18.58
CA GLU A 321 -13.48 18.25 19.17
C GLU A 321 -14.84 18.69 19.73
N LYS A 322 -15.88 18.65 18.90
CA LYS A 322 -17.24 18.49 19.39
C LYS A 322 -17.30 17.03 19.81
N LYS A 323 -16.81 16.75 21.02
CA LYS A 323 -17.38 15.66 21.80
C LYS A 323 -18.87 15.96 21.90
N THR A 324 -19.64 15.48 20.94
CA THR A 324 -21.09 15.47 21.02
C THR A 324 -21.43 14.69 22.28
N LEU A 325 -22.05 15.38 23.23
CA LEU A 325 -22.59 14.74 24.42
C LEU A 325 -23.44 13.53 23.98
N PRO A 326 -23.42 12.42 24.73
CA PRO A 326 -24.20 11.24 24.38
C PRO A 326 -25.65 11.65 24.15
N ILE A 327 -26.14 11.41 22.93
CA ILE A 327 -27.51 11.73 22.54
C ILE A 327 -28.41 10.75 23.29
N LYS A 328 -29.46 11.27 23.92
CA LYS A 328 -30.47 10.41 24.53
C LYS A 328 -31.24 9.70 23.41
N THR A 329 -31.15 8.38 23.37
CA THR A 329 -31.83 7.55 22.38
C THR A 329 -33.26 7.21 22.83
N HIS A 330 -34.17 7.12 21.86
CA HIS A 330 -35.54 6.68 22.00
C HIS A 330 -35.86 5.77 20.81
N TYR A 331 -35.83 4.47 21.05
CA TYR A 331 -36.13 3.46 20.05
C TYR A 331 -37.51 2.84 20.28
N GLU A 332 -38.31 2.78 19.22
CA GLU A 332 -39.68 2.26 19.26
C GLU A 332 -39.79 0.92 18.52
N LEU A 333 -40.36 -0.10 19.18
CA LEU A 333 -40.76 -1.33 18.51
C LEU A 333 -42.15 -1.17 17.89
N VAL A 334 -42.22 -1.12 16.57
CA VAL A 334 -43.44 -0.81 15.82
C VAL A 334 -44.15 -2.09 15.40
N GLN A 335 -45.12 -2.54 16.21
CA GLN A 335 -45.87 -3.78 15.99
C GLN A 335 -47.29 -3.58 15.46
N THR A 336 -47.71 -2.32 15.24
CA THR A 336 -49.07 -2.01 14.79
C THR A 336 -49.06 -1.16 13.51
N VAL A 337 -50.06 -1.39 12.65
CA VAL A 337 -50.27 -0.62 11.42
C VAL A 337 -50.41 0.88 11.69
N SER A 338 -51.08 1.26 12.79
CA SER A 338 -51.27 2.68 13.14
C SER A 338 -49.95 3.36 13.49
N ALA A 339 -49.07 2.69 14.24
CA ALA A 339 -47.75 3.22 14.57
C ALA A 339 -46.88 3.36 13.33
N LEU A 340 -46.82 2.32 12.47
CA LEU A 340 -46.08 2.37 11.21
C LEU A 340 -46.55 3.50 10.30
N GLN A 341 -47.87 3.70 10.19
CA GLN A 341 -48.42 4.81 9.42
C GLN A 341 -47.99 6.18 9.98
N GLY A 342 -47.88 6.31 11.31
CA GLY A 342 -47.36 7.51 11.96
C GLY A 342 -45.93 7.84 11.53
N TRP A 343 -45.05 6.84 11.57
CA TRP A 343 -43.66 6.95 11.12
C TRP A 343 -43.57 7.32 9.63
N VAL A 344 -44.36 6.67 8.77
CA VAL A 344 -44.42 6.98 7.33
C VAL A 344 -44.87 8.41 7.07
N ASN A 345 -45.92 8.87 7.76
CA ASN A 345 -46.43 10.24 7.60
C ASN A 345 -45.38 11.28 8.00
N GLU A 346 -44.66 11.02 9.09
CA GLU A 346 -43.63 11.94 9.59
C GLU A 346 -42.39 11.94 8.69
N ALA A 347 -41.93 10.78 8.22
CA ALA A 347 -40.87 10.68 7.22
C ALA A 347 -41.21 11.45 5.93
N THR A 348 -42.45 11.28 5.45
CA THR A 348 -42.96 11.99 4.27
C THR A 348 -42.97 13.51 4.50
N ARG A 349 -43.44 13.96 5.67
CA ARG A 349 -43.48 15.39 6.05
C ARG A 349 -42.08 16.01 6.11
N ARG A 350 -41.09 15.25 6.57
CA ARG A 350 -39.69 15.71 6.66
C ARG A 350 -38.96 15.69 5.32
N GLY A 351 -39.38 14.82 4.39
CA GLY A 351 -38.72 14.65 3.09
C GLY A 351 -37.37 13.93 3.18
N ILE A 352 -37.05 13.32 4.33
CA ILE A 352 -35.80 12.57 4.54
C ILE A 352 -36.02 11.50 5.61
N VAL A 353 -35.44 10.32 5.41
CA VAL A 353 -35.49 9.20 6.37
C VAL A 353 -34.28 8.29 6.17
N ALA A 354 -33.65 7.86 7.25
CA ALA A 354 -32.68 6.76 7.16
C ALA A 354 -33.42 5.42 7.25
N VAL A 355 -33.01 4.46 6.44
CA VAL A 355 -33.62 3.14 6.33
C VAL A 355 -32.53 2.08 6.33
N ASP A 356 -32.82 0.98 7.01
CA ASP A 356 -32.01 -0.22 7.05
C ASP A 356 -32.91 -1.46 7.05
N THR A 357 -32.40 -2.59 6.53
CA THR A 357 -33.11 -3.86 6.50
C THR A 357 -32.35 -4.97 7.21
N GLU A 358 -33.10 -5.72 8.00
CA GLU A 358 -32.61 -6.93 8.65
C GLU A 358 -33.12 -8.15 7.91
N THR A 359 -32.24 -9.13 7.67
CA THR A 359 -32.55 -10.27 6.82
C THR A 359 -31.98 -11.59 7.32
N THR A 360 -32.39 -12.69 6.70
CA THR A 360 -31.92 -14.04 7.05
C THR A 360 -30.53 -14.39 6.50
N SER A 361 -29.93 -13.58 5.63
CA SER A 361 -28.66 -13.92 4.96
C SER A 361 -27.89 -12.71 4.45
N LEU A 362 -26.55 -12.81 4.42
CA LEU A 362 -25.70 -11.83 3.74
C LEU A 362 -25.82 -11.84 2.20
N ASP A 363 -26.47 -12.86 1.61
CA ASP A 363 -26.78 -12.88 0.18
C ASP A 363 -28.14 -12.21 -0.07
N GLN A 364 -28.11 -10.91 -0.37
CA GLN A 364 -29.27 -10.07 -0.72
C GLN A 364 -30.20 -10.67 -1.78
N THR A 365 -29.69 -11.49 -2.72
CA THR A 365 -30.52 -12.06 -3.79
C THR A 365 -31.39 -13.21 -3.28
N ARG A 366 -31.05 -13.79 -2.12
CA ARG A 366 -31.72 -14.95 -1.51
C ARG A 366 -32.30 -14.66 -0.12
N ALA A 367 -31.84 -13.62 0.56
CA ALA A 367 -32.24 -13.26 1.92
C ALA A 367 -33.74 -12.93 2.06
N GLU A 368 -34.38 -13.39 3.11
CA GLU A 368 -35.77 -13.03 3.42
C GLU A 368 -35.79 -11.82 4.35
N LEU A 369 -36.75 -10.92 4.15
CA LEU A 369 -36.89 -9.71 4.97
C LEU A 369 -37.46 -10.06 6.34
N VAL A 370 -36.71 -9.71 7.39
CA VAL A 370 -37.05 -9.98 8.79
C VAL A 370 -37.58 -8.73 9.49
N GLY A 371 -36.98 -7.57 9.21
CA GLY A 371 -37.41 -6.30 9.76
C GLY A 371 -36.88 -5.11 8.99
N ILE A 372 -37.46 -3.95 9.26
CA ILE A 372 -37.10 -2.68 8.63
C ILE A 372 -36.94 -1.65 9.74
N SER A 373 -35.86 -0.90 9.69
CA SER A 373 -35.61 0.19 10.63
C SER A 373 -35.75 1.53 9.95
N LEU A 374 -36.27 2.53 10.68
CA LEU A 374 -36.38 3.91 10.20
C LEU A 374 -35.82 4.86 11.25
N SER A 375 -35.07 5.88 10.82
CA SER A 375 -34.68 7.01 11.69
C SER A 375 -35.10 8.35 11.09
N LEU A 376 -35.71 9.18 11.92
CA LEU A 376 -36.27 10.50 11.54
C LEU A 376 -35.40 11.67 12.02
N GLU A 377 -34.65 11.47 13.09
CA GLU A 377 -33.73 12.43 13.69
C GLU A 377 -32.74 11.71 14.61
N PRO A 378 -31.56 12.29 14.88
CA PRO A 378 -30.55 11.70 15.77
C PRO A 378 -31.14 11.31 17.13
N GLY A 379 -30.97 10.03 17.48
CA GLY A 379 -31.49 9.42 18.69
C GLY A 379 -32.96 9.00 18.63
N HIS A 380 -33.64 9.09 17.48
CA HIS A 380 -35.05 8.72 17.34
C HIS A 380 -35.27 7.82 16.12
N ALA A 381 -35.37 6.53 16.40
CA ALA A 381 -35.52 5.48 15.40
C ALA A 381 -36.56 4.43 15.83
N CYS A 382 -37.02 3.62 14.89
CA CYS A 382 -37.91 2.49 15.16
C CYS A 382 -37.44 1.23 14.46
N TYR A 383 -37.87 0.09 14.99
CA TYR A 383 -37.76 -1.21 14.34
C TYR A 383 -39.15 -1.80 14.05
N VAL A 384 -39.38 -2.23 12.81
CA VAL A 384 -40.62 -2.83 12.33
C VAL A 384 -40.37 -4.31 12.06
N PRO A 385 -40.70 -5.23 12.98
CA PRO A 385 -40.59 -6.66 12.73
C PRO A 385 -41.67 -7.11 11.72
N VAL A 386 -41.27 -7.96 10.76
CA VAL A 386 -42.16 -8.51 9.71
C VAL A 386 -41.95 -10.00 9.41
N GLY A 387 -40.84 -10.59 9.85
CA GLY A 387 -40.45 -11.97 9.55
C GLY A 387 -39.75 -12.70 10.70
N HIS A 388 -39.95 -12.26 11.94
CA HIS A 388 -39.41 -12.96 13.12
C HIS A 388 -40.13 -14.28 13.37
N VAL A 389 -39.37 -15.31 13.73
CA VAL A 389 -39.85 -16.64 14.09
C VAL A 389 -39.54 -16.93 15.56
N ALA A 390 -40.19 -17.97 16.10
CA ALA A 390 -39.93 -18.34 17.48
C ALA A 390 -38.51 -18.95 17.61
N PRO A 391 -37.76 -18.63 18.67
CA PRO A 391 -36.44 -19.22 18.89
C PRO A 391 -36.51 -20.75 18.90
N GLY A 392 -35.74 -21.41 18.02
CA GLY A 392 -35.70 -22.88 17.90
C GLY A 392 -36.70 -23.50 16.91
N SER A 393 -37.50 -22.72 16.17
CA SER A 393 -38.36 -23.25 15.11
C SER A 393 -37.57 -23.51 13.81
N THR A 394 -36.78 -24.57 13.76
CA THR A 394 -36.20 -25.03 12.48
C THR A 394 -37.27 -25.70 11.62
N SER A 395 -37.58 -25.10 10.47
CA SER A 395 -38.53 -25.60 9.45
C SER A 395 -37.99 -26.77 8.61
N HIS A 396 -36.91 -27.43 9.02
CA HIS A 396 -36.40 -28.64 8.40
C HIS A 396 -36.02 -29.65 9.49
N LEU A 397 -36.73 -30.79 9.52
CA LEU A 397 -36.44 -32.05 10.22
C LEU A 397 -37.20 -32.45 11.50
N ASP A 398 -38.26 -31.76 11.95
CA ASP A 398 -39.04 -32.24 13.11
C ASP A 398 -40.44 -32.82 12.76
N LEU A 399 -40.50 -33.60 11.67
CA LEU A 399 -41.72 -34.32 11.25
C LEU A 399 -41.90 -35.69 11.94
N LEU A 400 -41.08 -36.03 12.96
CA LEU A 400 -41.09 -37.35 13.60
C LEU A 400 -41.21 -37.35 15.14
N SER A 401 -41.38 -36.19 15.79
CA SER A 401 -41.64 -36.13 17.23
C SER A 401 -43.16 -36.14 17.51
N HIS A 402 -43.71 -37.35 17.67
CA HIS A 402 -45.05 -37.55 18.26
C HIS A 402 -45.00 -37.32 19.78
N ASP A 403 -44.95 -36.06 20.22
CA ASP A 403 -45.21 -35.72 21.62
C ASP A 403 -46.22 -34.58 21.72
N THR A 404 -47.49 -34.95 21.87
CA THR A 404 -48.65 -34.06 21.89
C THR A 404 -48.85 -33.40 23.27
N SER A 405 -47.89 -32.62 23.75
CA SER A 405 -48.10 -31.75 24.93
C SER A 405 -47.20 -30.52 25.08
N ALA A 406 -46.28 -30.23 24.15
CA ALA A 406 -45.53 -28.98 24.18
C ALA A 406 -46.32 -27.87 23.45
N SER A 407 -46.69 -26.82 24.17
CA SER A 407 -47.21 -25.58 23.60
C SER A 407 -46.25 -25.07 22.51
N LEU A 408 -46.73 -25.01 21.26
CA LEU A 408 -46.01 -24.40 20.14
C LEU A 408 -45.51 -23.02 20.57
N PRO A 409 -44.23 -22.69 20.38
CA PRO A 409 -43.73 -21.39 20.79
C PRO A 409 -44.43 -20.31 19.95
N GLU A 410 -45.05 -19.34 20.64
CA GLU A 410 -45.88 -18.32 20.00
C GLU A 410 -45.03 -17.45 19.08
N THR A 411 -45.51 -17.25 17.85
CA THR A 411 -44.89 -16.33 16.90
C THR A 411 -44.88 -14.93 17.49
N PRO A 412 -43.74 -14.20 17.45
CA PRO A 412 -43.66 -12.85 17.99
C PRO A 412 -44.72 -11.93 17.38
N THR A 413 -45.25 -10.99 18.17
CA THR A 413 -46.21 -10.00 17.67
C THR A 413 -45.52 -9.11 16.63
N GLN A 414 -46.04 -9.06 15.42
CA GLN A 414 -45.45 -8.33 14.31
C GLN A 414 -46.50 -7.95 13.26
N ILE A 415 -46.18 -6.96 12.42
CA ILE A 415 -47.08 -6.57 11.33
C ILE A 415 -46.95 -7.62 10.21
N PRO A 416 -48.06 -8.10 9.61
CA PRO A 416 -47.96 -9.00 8.46
C PRO A 416 -47.11 -8.35 7.35
N LEU A 417 -46.10 -9.08 6.86
CA LEU A 417 -45.11 -8.60 5.88
C LEU A 417 -45.73 -7.79 4.74
N GLN A 418 -46.71 -8.36 4.03
CA GLN A 418 -47.35 -7.68 2.90
C GLN A 418 -48.01 -6.36 3.33
N ARG A 419 -48.61 -6.32 4.52
CA ARG A 419 -49.27 -5.11 5.02
C ARG A 419 -48.26 -4.02 5.38
N ALA A 420 -47.12 -4.39 5.97
CA ALA A 420 -46.03 -3.44 6.24
C ALA A 420 -45.46 -2.87 4.93
N LEU A 421 -45.21 -3.73 3.94
CA LEU A 421 -44.72 -3.34 2.62
C LEU A 421 -45.69 -2.40 1.88
N ASP A 422 -47.00 -2.68 1.93
CA ASP A 422 -48.01 -1.81 1.32
C ASP A 422 -48.00 -0.38 1.91
N ILE A 423 -47.69 -0.24 3.20
CA ILE A 423 -47.61 1.03 3.90
C ILE A 423 -46.29 1.76 3.61
N LEU A 424 -45.18 1.04 3.53
CA LEU A 424 -43.85 1.60 3.31
C LEU A 424 -43.56 1.92 1.83
N LYS A 425 -44.15 1.17 0.90
CA LYS A 425 -43.90 1.31 -0.54
C LYS A 425 -44.12 2.74 -1.06
N PRO A 426 -45.20 3.46 -0.71
CA PRO A 426 -45.37 4.86 -1.11
C PRO A 426 -44.20 5.74 -0.67
N LEU A 427 -43.72 5.61 0.57
CA LEU A 427 -42.59 6.38 1.12
C LEU A 427 -41.28 6.06 0.41
N LEU A 428 -40.97 4.77 0.26
CA LEU A 428 -39.70 4.30 -0.30
C LEU A 428 -39.58 4.64 -1.79
N ASN A 429 -40.69 4.68 -2.52
CA ASN A 429 -40.73 5.08 -3.92
C ASN A 429 -40.90 6.60 -4.13
N ASP A 430 -41.17 7.39 -3.09
CA ASP A 430 -41.50 8.82 -3.24
C ASP A 430 -40.27 9.63 -3.67
N PRO A 431 -40.29 10.30 -4.84
CA PRO A 431 -39.19 11.14 -5.29
C PRO A 431 -38.95 12.37 -4.40
N GLY A 432 -39.95 12.78 -3.61
CA GLY A 432 -39.87 13.90 -2.68
C GLY A 432 -39.23 13.56 -1.33
N VAL A 433 -38.94 12.29 -1.06
CA VAL A 433 -38.33 11.83 0.20
C VAL A 433 -36.97 11.21 -0.08
N LEU A 434 -35.90 11.76 0.51
CA LEU A 434 -34.57 11.19 0.43
C LEU A 434 -34.44 10.00 1.40
N LYS A 435 -34.09 8.82 0.87
CA LYS A 435 -33.76 7.64 1.68
C LYS A 435 -32.26 7.59 1.92
N ILE A 436 -31.83 7.45 3.17
CA ILE A 436 -30.41 7.34 3.52
C ILE A 436 -30.16 5.91 4.00
N GLY A 437 -29.17 5.24 3.44
CA GLY A 437 -28.70 3.94 3.93
C GLY A 437 -27.20 3.93 4.19
N HIS A 438 -26.72 2.82 4.70
CA HIS A 438 -25.30 2.49 4.75
C HIS A 438 -25.12 1.18 3.99
N ASN A 439 -24.41 1.19 2.84
CA ASN A 439 -24.44 0.08 1.90
C ASN A 439 -25.87 -0.20 1.35
N ILE A 440 -26.60 0.86 0.98
CA ILE A 440 -28.02 0.84 0.61
C ILE A 440 -28.33 -0.02 -0.62
N LYS A 441 -27.32 -0.35 -1.43
CA LYS A 441 -27.46 -1.28 -2.55
C LYS A 441 -28.03 -2.63 -2.08
N TYR A 442 -27.59 -3.10 -0.91
CA TYR A 442 -28.09 -4.33 -0.30
C TYR A 442 -29.60 -4.25 -0.08
N ASP A 443 -30.07 -3.21 0.62
CA ASP A 443 -31.48 -2.97 0.90
C ASP A 443 -32.30 -2.84 -0.37
N ILE A 444 -31.79 -2.12 -1.38
CA ILE A 444 -32.43 -1.97 -2.69
C ILE A 444 -32.69 -3.34 -3.33
N VAL A 445 -31.70 -4.23 -3.32
CA VAL A 445 -31.86 -5.57 -3.91
C VAL A 445 -32.89 -6.40 -3.14
N VAL A 446 -32.93 -6.29 -1.81
CA VAL A 446 -33.95 -6.94 -0.98
C VAL A 446 -35.33 -6.38 -1.27
N PHE A 447 -35.52 -5.05 -1.21
CA PHE A 447 -36.81 -4.39 -1.45
C PHE A 447 -37.39 -4.65 -2.84
N ARG A 448 -36.54 -4.72 -3.87
CA ARG A 448 -36.97 -5.02 -5.24
C ARG A 448 -37.56 -6.42 -5.40
N ARG A 449 -37.15 -7.39 -4.58
CA ARG A 449 -37.80 -8.72 -4.54
C ARG A 449 -39.24 -8.66 -4.05
N TYR A 450 -39.58 -7.61 -3.30
CA TYR A 450 -40.92 -7.30 -2.83
C TYR A 450 -41.61 -6.19 -3.66
N GLY A 451 -41.06 -5.85 -4.84
CA GLY A 451 -41.64 -4.88 -5.77
C GLY A 451 -41.60 -3.42 -5.30
N ILE A 452 -40.60 -3.07 -4.48
CA ILE A 452 -40.31 -1.70 -4.04
C ILE A 452 -39.02 -1.22 -4.73
N ASP A 453 -39.01 0.00 -5.24
CA ASP A 453 -37.85 0.59 -5.91
C ASP A 453 -37.46 1.88 -5.19
N VAL A 454 -36.44 1.80 -4.36
CA VAL A 454 -36.04 2.89 -3.47
C VAL A 454 -35.38 3.99 -4.29
N SER A 455 -35.98 5.19 -4.28
CA SER A 455 -35.43 6.37 -4.96
C SER A 455 -36.10 7.66 -4.48
N PRO A 456 -35.37 8.78 -4.30
CA PRO A 456 -33.93 8.93 -4.37
C PRO A 456 -33.23 8.41 -3.11
N MET A 457 -31.96 8.02 -3.23
CA MET A 457 -31.15 7.47 -2.14
C MET A 457 -29.85 8.22 -1.92
N ASP A 458 -29.34 8.22 -0.69
CA ASP A 458 -27.95 8.51 -0.33
C ASP A 458 -27.35 7.30 0.40
N ASP A 459 -26.04 7.10 0.28
CA ASP A 459 -25.31 6.01 0.92
C ASP A 459 -24.13 6.56 1.73
N THR A 460 -24.15 6.36 3.05
CA THR A 460 -23.12 6.89 3.95
C THR A 460 -21.77 6.19 3.81
N MET A 461 -21.74 4.91 3.41
CA MET A 461 -20.50 4.21 3.09
C MET A 461 -19.85 4.85 1.87
N LEU A 462 -20.64 5.16 0.83
CA LEU A 462 -20.11 5.82 -0.38
C LEU A 462 -19.78 7.30 -0.16
N LEU A 463 -20.54 8.01 0.69
CA LEU A 463 -20.19 9.36 1.11
C LEU A 463 -18.81 9.39 1.77
N SER A 464 -18.55 8.45 2.70
CA SER A 464 -17.23 8.33 3.33
C SER A 464 -16.16 7.92 2.32
N TYR A 465 -16.45 6.96 1.43
CA TYR A 465 -15.50 6.52 0.39
C TYR A 465 -15.07 7.67 -0.53
N VAL A 466 -16.01 8.51 -0.97
CA VAL A 466 -15.70 9.64 -1.85
C VAL A 466 -14.84 10.69 -1.12
N LEU A 467 -15.09 10.93 0.17
CA LEU A 467 -14.35 11.91 0.95
C LEU A 467 -12.94 11.41 1.35
N GLU A 468 -12.85 10.14 1.75
CA GLU A 468 -11.71 9.60 2.49
C GLU A 468 -11.24 8.24 1.94
N GLY A 469 -11.48 7.99 0.65
CA GLY A 469 -11.12 6.75 -0.03
C GLY A 469 -9.65 6.39 0.17
N GLY A 470 -9.41 5.20 0.73
CA GLY A 470 -8.08 4.68 1.00
C GLY A 470 -7.43 5.19 2.30
N MET A 471 -8.09 6.04 3.09
CA MET A 471 -7.54 6.51 4.38
C MET A 471 -7.80 5.52 5.53
N HIS A 472 -8.98 4.90 5.53
CA HIS A 472 -9.48 4.01 6.57
C HIS A 472 -10.61 3.14 6.00
N GLY A 473 -11.19 2.23 6.80
CA GLY A 473 -12.36 1.48 6.36
C GLY A 473 -13.62 2.36 6.35
N HIS A 474 -14.62 1.93 5.58
CA HIS A 474 -15.88 2.67 5.40
C HIS A 474 -17.09 1.93 6.00
N GLY A 475 -16.84 0.92 6.83
CA GLY A 475 -17.91 0.20 7.52
C GLY A 475 -18.49 1.02 8.68
N MET A 476 -19.77 0.79 8.97
CA MET A 476 -20.54 1.50 10.01
C MET A 476 -19.79 1.66 11.32
N ASP A 477 -19.29 0.55 11.87
CA ASP A 477 -18.59 0.49 13.15
C ASP A 477 -17.44 1.49 13.27
N GLU A 478 -16.60 1.53 12.24
CA GLU A 478 -15.41 2.38 12.20
C GLU A 478 -15.80 3.85 12.00
N LEU A 479 -16.78 4.11 11.14
CA LEU A 479 -17.28 5.46 10.91
C LEU A 479 -18.00 6.03 12.15
N ALA A 480 -18.77 5.21 12.86
CA ALA A 480 -19.48 5.59 14.07
C ALA A 480 -18.49 5.99 15.19
N GLU A 481 -17.44 5.20 15.39
CA GLU A 481 -16.40 5.53 16.36
C GLU A 481 -15.66 6.81 15.97
N ARG A 482 -15.25 6.91 14.69
CA ARG A 482 -14.44 8.02 14.17
C ARG A 482 -15.18 9.35 14.14
N PHE A 483 -16.41 9.37 13.63
CA PHE A 483 -17.15 10.61 13.39
C PHE A 483 -18.14 10.97 14.50
N LEU A 484 -18.61 9.97 15.25
CA LEU A 484 -19.65 10.17 16.26
C LEU A 484 -19.16 9.88 17.68
N GLY A 485 -17.96 9.30 17.84
CA GLY A 485 -17.48 8.81 19.14
C GLY A 485 -18.39 7.73 19.74
N HIS A 486 -19.08 6.97 18.88
CA HIS A 486 -20.13 6.01 19.24
C HIS A 486 -19.67 4.58 18.97
N THR A 487 -19.77 3.71 19.97
CA THR A 487 -19.50 2.28 19.81
C THR A 487 -20.80 1.55 19.48
N THR A 488 -20.90 1.02 18.26
CA THR A 488 -22.04 0.24 17.78
C THR A 488 -22.16 -1.14 18.43
N ILE A 489 -23.38 -1.63 18.53
CA ILE A 489 -23.72 -3.00 18.90
C ILE A 489 -23.26 -3.92 17.76
N LYS A 490 -22.53 -5.00 18.06
CA LYS A 490 -22.03 -5.89 17.02
C LYS A 490 -23.09 -6.93 16.66
N PHE A 491 -23.19 -7.26 15.37
CA PHE A 491 -24.07 -8.33 14.88
C PHE A 491 -23.91 -9.64 15.66
N LYS A 492 -22.66 -10.04 15.95
CA LYS A 492 -22.37 -11.26 16.74
C LYS A 492 -22.91 -11.23 18.17
N ASP A 493 -23.14 -10.05 18.74
CA ASP A 493 -23.66 -9.89 20.10
C ASP A 493 -25.17 -10.17 20.15
N VAL A 494 -25.86 -10.00 19.02
CA VAL A 494 -27.28 -10.34 18.86
C VAL A 494 -27.50 -11.73 18.26
N THR A 495 -26.69 -12.16 17.28
CA THR A 495 -26.86 -13.47 16.61
C THR A 495 -26.02 -14.60 17.19
N GLY A 496 -25.05 -14.33 18.07
CA GLY A 496 -24.02 -15.29 18.46
C GLY A 496 -22.96 -15.50 17.37
N SER A 497 -22.08 -16.49 17.57
CA SER A 497 -20.93 -16.76 16.69
C SER A 497 -20.69 -18.25 16.45
N GLY A 498 -20.12 -18.60 15.29
CA GLY A 498 -19.71 -19.97 14.99
C GLY A 498 -20.90 -20.92 14.81
N LYS A 499 -20.81 -22.14 15.36
CA LYS A 499 -21.87 -23.15 15.21
C LYS A 499 -23.18 -22.81 15.92
N SER A 500 -23.15 -21.89 16.87
CA SER A 500 -24.33 -21.42 17.61
C SER A 500 -24.88 -20.10 17.07
N GLN A 501 -24.35 -19.61 15.94
CA GLN A 501 -24.87 -18.41 15.30
C GLN A 501 -26.28 -18.70 14.74
N VAL A 502 -27.25 -17.87 15.10
CA VAL A 502 -28.61 -17.90 14.56
C VAL A 502 -28.78 -16.88 13.46
N THR A 503 -29.80 -17.05 12.63
CA THR A 503 -30.23 -16.05 11.65
C THR A 503 -31.06 -14.95 12.35
N PHE A 504 -31.15 -13.76 11.74
CA PHE A 504 -31.74 -12.60 12.42
C PHE A 504 -33.22 -12.77 12.77
N ASP A 505 -33.96 -13.59 12.02
CA ASP A 505 -35.36 -13.97 12.30
C ASP A 505 -35.54 -14.69 13.64
N GLN A 506 -34.48 -15.23 14.23
CA GLN A 506 -34.53 -15.91 15.52
C GLN A 506 -34.04 -15.02 16.68
N VAL A 507 -33.65 -13.77 16.41
CA VAL A 507 -33.18 -12.83 17.42
C VAL A 507 -34.38 -12.31 18.24
N PRO A 508 -34.31 -12.32 19.57
CA PRO A 508 -35.36 -11.73 20.41
C PRO A 508 -35.65 -10.26 20.06
N LEU A 509 -36.94 -9.87 20.01
CA LEU A 509 -37.37 -8.54 19.53
C LEU A 509 -36.79 -7.37 20.31
N ASP A 510 -36.52 -7.53 21.60
CA ASP A 510 -35.86 -6.52 22.45
C ASP A 510 -34.43 -6.24 21.98
N LYS A 511 -33.67 -7.30 21.65
CA LYS A 511 -32.32 -7.16 21.10
C LYS A 511 -32.32 -6.69 19.65
N ALA A 512 -33.27 -7.18 18.85
CA ALA A 512 -33.44 -6.77 17.46
C ALA A 512 -33.76 -5.27 17.37
N LEU A 513 -34.62 -4.76 18.27
CA LEU A 513 -34.92 -3.33 18.37
C LEU A 513 -33.66 -2.50 18.58
N GLU A 514 -32.89 -2.81 19.64
CA GLU A 514 -31.73 -2.00 20.01
C GLU A 514 -30.67 -1.98 18.90
N TYR A 515 -30.39 -3.14 18.29
CA TYR A 515 -29.44 -3.25 17.19
C TYR A 515 -29.92 -2.53 15.92
N ALA A 516 -31.10 -2.90 15.41
CA ALA A 516 -31.54 -2.44 14.10
C ALA A 516 -31.94 -0.96 14.12
N ALA A 517 -32.51 -0.47 15.22
CA ALA A 517 -32.83 0.95 15.36
C ALA A 517 -31.56 1.80 15.54
N GLU A 518 -30.53 1.27 16.19
CA GLU A 518 -29.21 1.93 16.26
C GLU A 518 -28.58 2.06 14.88
N ASP A 519 -28.58 1.01 14.05
CA ASP A 519 -27.99 1.07 12.71
C ASP A 519 -28.65 2.16 11.83
N ALA A 520 -29.98 2.29 11.88
CA ALA A 520 -30.69 3.38 11.20
C ALA A 520 -30.39 4.76 11.80
N ASP A 521 -30.25 4.89 13.13
CA ASP A 521 -29.87 6.15 13.79
C ASP A 521 -28.46 6.59 13.40
N VAL A 522 -27.49 5.69 13.53
CA VAL A 522 -26.09 5.93 13.20
C VAL A 522 -25.97 6.28 11.71
N THR A 523 -26.70 5.60 10.83
CA THR A 523 -26.79 5.97 9.41
C THR A 523 -27.19 7.43 9.21
N LEU A 524 -28.27 7.88 9.87
CA LEU A 524 -28.72 9.27 9.74
C LEU A 524 -27.67 10.26 10.29
N ARG A 525 -27.07 9.94 11.43
CA ARG A 525 -26.05 10.77 12.08
C ARG A 525 -24.80 10.89 11.22
N LEU A 526 -24.34 9.80 10.61
CA LEU A 526 -23.22 9.81 9.67
C LEU A 526 -23.53 10.67 8.44
N HIS A 527 -24.73 10.57 7.88
CA HIS A 527 -25.13 11.41 6.75
C HIS A 527 -25.06 12.90 7.09
N GLN A 528 -25.55 13.30 8.27
CA GLN A 528 -25.51 14.70 8.72
C GLN A 528 -24.09 15.25 8.87
N VAL A 529 -23.10 14.38 9.13
CA VAL A 529 -21.68 14.76 9.22
C VAL A 529 -21.00 14.73 7.85
N LEU A 530 -21.23 13.69 7.06
CA LEU A 530 -20.49 13.44 5.81
C LEU A 530 -21.06 14.23 4.63
N LYS A 531 -22.39 14.33 4.49
CA LYS A 531 -23.01 14.98 3.32
C LYS A 531 -22.58 16.44 3.13
N PRO A 532 -22.53 17.30 4.19
CA PRO A 532 -22.09 18.68 4.04
C PRO A 532 -20.63 18.81 3.57
N ARG A 533 -19.77 17.86 3.94
CA ARG A 533 -18.34 17.87 3.59
C ARG A 533 -18.09 17.77 2.09
N LEU A 534 -18.99 17.15 1.32
CA LEU A 534 -18.86 17.06 -0.13
C LEU A 534 -18.65 18.44 -0.78
N ILE A 535 -19.30 19.48 -0.25
CA ILE A 535 -19.20 20.85 -0.79
C ILE A 535 -17.84 21.44 -0.43
N SER A 536 -17.46 21.41 0.85
CA SER A 536 -16.21 21.99 1.34
C SER A 536 -14.97 21.30 0.77
N GLU A 537 -15.06 20.01 0.47
CA GLU A 537 -13.96 19.21 -0.07
C GLU A 537 -14.02 19.05 -1.59
N HIS A 538 -14.91 19.77 -2.27
CA HIS A 538 -15.08 19.77 -3.73
C HIS A 538 -15.38 18.38 -4.34
N MET A 539 -16.04 17.50 -3.59
CA MET A 539 -16.38 16.13 -3.99
C MET A 539 -17.83 15.94 -4.43
N THR A 540 -18.65 17.00 -4.44
CA THR A 540 -20.07 16.93 -4.84
C THR A 540 -20.27 16.27 -6.21
N THR A 541 -19.49 16.64 -7.22
CA THR A 541 -19.63 16.07 -8.57
C THR A 541 -19.39 14.57 -8.58
N VAL A 542 -18.34 14.09 -7.90
CA VAL A 542 -17.98 12.66 -7.86
C VAL A 542 -19.11 11.86 -7.24
N TYR A 543 -19.59 12.27 -6.06
CA TYR A 543 -20.66 11.55 -5.38
C TYR A 543 -21.99 11.63 -6.14
N GLU A 544 -22.44 12.85 -6.52
CA GLU A 544 -23.77 13.04 -7.08
C GLU A 544 -23.89 12.53 -8.51
N THR A 545 -22.83 12.55 -9.32
CA THR A 545 -22.92 12.18 -10.75
C THR A 545 -22.37 10.80 -11.07
N LEU A 546 -21.50 10.24 -10.22
CA LEU A 546 -20.89 8.93 -10.44
C LEU A 546 -21.43 7.92 -9.42
N GLU A 547 -21.01 8.01 -8.16
CA GLU A 547 -21.25 6.95 -7.16
C GLU A 547 -22.74 6.71 -6.91
N ARG A 548 -23.50 7.78 -6.66
CA ARG A 548 -24.94 7.70 -6.38
C ARG A 548 -25.74 7.08 -7.52
N HIS A 549 -25.36 7.38 -8.77
CA HIS A 549 -26.03 6.85 -9.96
C HIS A 549 -25.65 5.41 -10.27
N LEU A 550 -24.48 4.97 -9.81
CA LEU A 550 -23.98 3.61 -10.04
C LEU A 550 -24.71 2.56 -9.18
N ILE A 551 -25.21 2.94 -8.00
CA ILE A 551 -25.96 2.06 -7.07
C ILE A 551 -27.08 1.28 -7.79
N PRO A 552 -28.10 1.92 -8.42
CA PRO A 552 -29.19 1.18 -9.06
C PRO A 552 -28.74 0.37 -10.28
N VAL A 553 -27.64 0.75 -10.94
CA VAL A 553 -27.07 -0.01 -12.06
C VAL A 553 -26.48 -1.32 -11.56
N LEU A 554 -25.63 -1.28 -10.53
CA LEU A 554 -25.03 -2.46 -9.92
C LEU A 554 -26.08 -3.38 -9.31
N ALA A 555 -27.07 -2.82 -8.60
CA ALA A 555 -28.20 -3.60 -8.08
C ALA A 555 -28.92 -4.38 -9.20
N THR A 556 -29.13 -3.75 -10.36
CA THR A 556 -29.77 -4.40 -11.52
C THR A 556 -28.89 -5.50 -12.13
N MET A 557 -27.58 -5.26 -12.22
CA MET A 557 -26.62 -6.26 -12.70
C MET A 557 -26.59 -7.50 -11.79
N GLU A 558 -26.56 -7.29 -10.47
CA GLU A 558 -26.55 -8.37 -9.47
C GLU A 558 -27.83 -9.19 -9.49
N GLN A 559 -28.99 -8.54 -9.63
CA GLN A 559 -30.29 -9.23 -9.76
C GLN A 559 -30.43 -10.00 -11.06
N THR A 560 -29.84 -9.50 -12.15
CA THR A 560 -29.88 -10.17 -13.45
C THR A 560 -28.96 -11.39 -13.47
N GLY A 561 -27.77 -11.26 -12.89
CA GLY A 561 -26.74 -12.29 -12.87
C GLY A 561 -26.20 -12.64 -14.26
N ILE A 562 -25.48 -13.76 -14.34
CA ILE A 562 -24.91 -14.29 -15.57
C ILE A 562 -25.32 -15.76 -15.74
N LYS A 563 -25.65 -16.15 -16.97
CA LYS A 563 -25.89 -17.56 -17.31
C LYS A 563 -24.58 -18.31 -17.43
N VAL A 564 -24.50 -19.50 -16.83
CA VAL A 564 -23.33 -20.36 -16.89
C VAL A 564 -23.69 -21.73 -17.45
N ASP A 565 -22.75 -22.33 -18.19
CA ASP A 565 -22.86 -23.72 -18.62
C ASP A 565 -22.39 -24.65 -17.51
N VAL A 566 -23.35 -25.19 -16.75
CA VAL A 566 -23.09 -26.08 -15.62
C VAL A 566 -22.37 -27.36 -16.07
N SER A 567 -22.60 -27.82 -17.31
CA SER A 567 -21.96 -29.04 -17.80
C SER A 567 -20.47 -28.83 -18.06
N GLN A 568 -20.08 -27.70 -18.65
CA GLN A 568 -18.68 -27.33 -18.84
C GLN A 568 -17.98 -27.07 -17.50
N LEU A 569 -18.62 -26.35 -16.56
CA LEU A 569 -18.02 -26.12 -15.24
C LEU A 569 -17.76 -27.43 -14.50
N ARG A 570 -18.66 -28.41 -14.61
CA ARG A 570 -18.44 -29.76 -14.05
C ARG A 570 -17.26 -30.47 -14.72
N GLN A 571 -17.10 -30.36 -16.04
CA GLN A 571 -15.97 -30.94 -16.76
C GLN A 571 -14.64 -30.32 -16.30
N VAL A 572 -14.57 -28.99 -16.20
CA VAL A 572 -13.37 -28.28 -15.70
C VAL A 572 -13.04 -28.69 -14.28
N SER A 573 -14.05 -28.79 -13.39
CA SER A 573 -13.85 -29.26 -12.03
C SER A 573 -13.27 -30.68 -12.00
N GLN A 574 -13.77 -31.59 -12.84
CA GLN A 574 -13.25 -32.96 -12.92
C GLN A 574 -11.82 -33.02 -13.46
N ASP A 575 -11.48 -32.21 -14.46
CA ASP A 575 -10.12 -32.10 -14.99
C ASP A 575 -9.15 -31.62 -13.91
N PHE A 576 -9.49 -30.55 -13.20
CA PHE A 576 -8.66 -30.02 -12.12
C PHE A 576 -8.50 -31.04 -10.97
N SER A 577 -9.56 -31.75 -10.59
CA SER A 577 -9.46 -32.79 -9.56
C SER A 577 -8.51 -33.92 -9.97
N ARG A 578 -8.54 -34.36 -11.24
CA ARG A 578 -7.60 -35.39 -11.74
C ARG A 578 -6.16 -34.87 -11.71
N ARG A 579 -5.91 -33.67 -12.25
CA ARG A 579 -4.57 -33.07 -12.28
C ARG A 579 -4.01 -32.84 -10.89
N LEU A 580 -4.84 -32.45 -9.92
CA LEU A 580 -4.43 -32.33 -8.52
C LEU A 580 -4.01 -33.68 -7.94
N GLN A 581 -4.75 -34.74 -8.21
CA GLN A 581 -4.39 -36.09 -7.77
C GLN A 581 -3.08 -36.58 -8.40
N ASP A 582 -2.90 -36.34 -9.71
CA ASP A 582 -1.67 -36.73 -10.42
C ASP A 582 -0.44 -35.98 -9.85
N LEU A 583 -0.57 -34.67 -9.62
CA LEU A 583 0.49 -33.85 -9.03
C LEU A 583 0.77 -34.25 -7.57
N GLU A 584 -0.26 -34.54 -6.77
CA GLU A 584 -0.08 -35.00 -5.40
C GLU A 584 0.67 -36.33 -5.35
N GLN A 585 0.34 -37.28 -6.24
CA GLN A 585 1.07 -38.54 -6.37
C GLN A 585 2.52 -38.32 -6.80
N GLU A 586 2.76 -37.39 -7.72
CA GLU A 586 4.11 -37.03 -8.13
C GLU A 586 4.92 -36.42 -6.97
N ILE A 587 4.32 -35.53 -6.19
CA ILE A 587 4.93 -34.97 -4.97
C ILE A 587 5.28 -36.08 -3.99
N HIS A 588 4.35 -36.99 -3.68
CA HIS A 588 4.61 -38.10 -2.76
C HIS A 588 5.72 -39.03 -3.27
N ARG A 589 5.77 -39.27 -4.59
CA ARG A 589 6.81 -40.07 -5.24
C ARG A 589 8.18 -39.40 -5.12
N LEU A 590 8.28 -38.10 -5.37
CA LEU A 590 9.53 -37.34 -5.28
C LEU A 590 10.00 -37.19 -3.83
N ALA A 591 9.07 -37.01 -2.89
CA ALA A 591 9.34 -36.91 -1.45
C ALA A 591 9.63 -38.25 -0.78
N GLY A 592 9.32 -39.38 -1.43
CA GLY A 592 9.51 -40.73 -0.89
C GLY A 592 8.57 -41.12 0.26
N LYS A 593 7.58 -40.28 0.59
CA LYS A 593 6.57 -40.54 1.63
C LYS A 593 5.26 -39.82 1.31
N THR A 594 4.16 -40.33 1.87
CA THR A 594 2.85 -39.67 1.79
C THR A 594 2.68 -38.69 2.95
N PHE A 595 2.08 -37.54 2.67
CA PHE A 595 1.75 -36.50 3.66
C PHE A 595 0.68 -35.57 3.09
N ASN A 596 0.03 -34.78 3.94
CA ASN A 596 -0.94 -33.78 3.50
C ASN A 596 -0.21 -32.57 2.91
N VAL A 597 -0.24 -32.44 1.58
CA VAL A 597 0.40 -31.34 0.83
C VAL A 597 -0.18 -29.98 1.22
N GLY A 598 -1.45 -29.92 1.61
CA GLY A 598 -2.11 -28.69 2.05
C GLY A 598 -1.80 -28.28 3.49
N SER A 599 -1.00 -29.05 4.24
CA SER A 599 -0.59 -28.74 5.61
C SER A 599 0.79 -28.07 5.61
N PRO A 600 0.91 -26.76 5.89
CA PRO A 600 2.20 -26.07 5.91
C PRO A 600 3.21 -26.73 6.85
N LYS A 601 2.74 -27.29 7.97
CA LYS A 601 3.60 -27.99 8.92
C LYS A 601 4.21 -29.26 8.33
N GLN A 602 3.40 -30.14 7.75
CA GLN A 602 3.89 -31.41 7.20
C GLN A 602 4.75 -31.18 5.94
N LEU A 603 4.39 -30.18 5.14
CA LEU A 603 5.19 -29.77 3.98
C LEU A 603 6.55 -29.22 4.41
N GLY A 604 6.60 -28.40 5.47
CA GLY A 604 7.85 -27.88 6.03
C GLY A 604 8.80 -28.99 6.50
N GLU A 605 8.29 -29.98 7.25
CA GLU A 605 9.06 -31.15 7.67
C GLU A 605 9.67 -31.90 6.47
N VAL A 606 8.92 -32.06 5.37
CA VAL A 606 9.42 -32.72 4.15
C VAL A 606 10.52 -31.89 3.47
N LEU A 607 10.32 -30.58 3.30
CA LEU A 607 11.24 -29.73 2.55
C LEU A 607 12.56 -29.49 3.28
N PHE A 608 12.50 -29.21 4.59
CA PHE A 608 13.67 -28.79 5.37
C PHE A 608 14.33 -29.96 6.10
N ASP A 609 13.57 -30.87 6.70
CA ASP A 609 14.17 -31.94 7.51
C ASP A 609 14.53 -33.18 6.65
N HIS A 610 13.69 -33.50 5.66
CA HIS A 610 13.91 -34.69 4.82
C HIS A 610 14.69 -34.41 3.54
N LEU A 611 14.34 -33.35 2.82
CA LEU A 611 15.00 -32.99 1.55
C LEU A 611 16.18 -32.03 1.73
N ALA A 612 16.35 -31.45 2.92
CA ALA A 612 17.43 -30.51 3.26
C ALA A 612 17.58 -29.35 2.26
N LEU A 613 16.45 -28.88 1.71
CA LEU A 613 16.43 -27.77 0.76
C LEU A 613 16.46 -26.45 1.54
N GLY A 614 17.64 -26.02 1.96
CA GLY A 614 17.79 -24.78 2.73
C GLY A 614 19.15 -24.50 3.36
N GLU A 615 20.24 -25.10 2.88
CA GLU A 615 21.60 -24.59 3.15
C GLU A 615 22.01 -23.50 2.15
#